data_AF-A0A0N0E423-F1
#
_entry.id   AF-A0A0N0E423-F1
#
_cell.length_a   1.000
_cell.length_b   1.000
_cell.length_c   1.000
_cell.angle_alpha   90.00
_cell.angle_beta   90.00
_cell.angle_gamma   90.00
#
_symmetry.space_group_name_H-M   'P 1'
#
loop_
_entity.id
_entity.type
_entity.pdbx_description
1 polymer ?
#
loop_
_entity_poly.entity_id
_entity_poly.type
_entity_poly.pdbx_seq_one_letter_code
_entity_poly.pdbx_strand_id
1 'polypeptide(L)'
;MATSIKIDEDLKLRIQQLAGARQRSAHWIMREAISQYVEREEARESFKQEALASWRAYQETGQHLTGTETRDWLKTWGTEEESELPKCHD
;
A
#
# COMPACT_ATOMS: atom_id res chain seq x y z
N MET A 1 24.19 -8.56 3.92
CA MET A 1 25.03 -8.49 2.71
C MET A 1 25.27 -7.02 2.38
N ALA A 2 26.42 -6.67 1.80
CA ALA A 2 26.72 -5.29 1.41
C ALA A 2 26.43 -5.11 -0.09
N THR A 3 25.69 -4.05 -0.42
CA THR A 3 25.38 -3.65 -1.80
C THR A 3 25.88 -2.22 -2.00
N SER A 4 26.64 -1.99 -3.08
CA SER A 4 27.09 -0.64 -3.44
C SER A 4 26.06 0.01 -4.35
N ILE A 5 25.61 1.22 -3.99
CA ILE A 5 24.61 1.98 -4.74
C ILE A 5 25.27 3.28 -5.20
N LYS A 6 25.14 3.59 -6.48
CA LYS A 6 25.57 4.88 -7.02
C LYS A 6 24.54 5.94 -6.68
N ILE A 7 25.00 7.01 -6.04
CA ILE A 7 24.23 8.22 -5.75
C ILE A 7 25.05 9.41 -6.24
N ASP A 8 24.38 10.40 -6.81
CA ASP A 8 25.02 11.66 -7.17
C ASP A 8 25.36 12.49 -5.92
N GLU A 9 26.24 13.48 -6.07
CA GLU A 9 26.74 14.28 -4.96
C GLU A 9 25.66 15.19 -4.34
N ASP A 10 24.66 15.65 -5.12
CA ASP A 10 23.55 16.46 -4.58
C ASP A 10 22.70 15.61 -3.62
N LEU A 11 22.29 14.42 -4.07
CA LEU A 11 21.51 13.50 -3.24
C LEU A 11 22.27 13.10 -1.98
N LYS A 12 23.57 12.82 -2.11
CA LYS A 12 24.43 12.49 -0.97
C LYS A 12 24.51 13.61 0.06
N LEU A 13 24.67 14.87 -0.38
CA LEU A 13 24.66 16.04 0.52
C LEU A 13 23.32 16.14 1.27
N ARG A 14 22.20 16.00 0.54
CA ARG A 14 20.85 16.07 1.12
C ARG A 14 20.60 14.96 2.14
N ILE A 15 21.08 13.74 1.87
CA ILE A 15 21.01 12.62 2.82
C ILE A 15 21.81 12.93 4.08
N GLN A 16 23.02 13.49 3.96
CA GLN A 16 23.86 13.84 5.11
C GLN A 16 23.21 14.92 5.98
N GLN A 17 22.64 15.96 5.36
CA GLN A 17 21.91 17.01 6.07
C GLN A 17 20.69 16.45 6.80
N LEU A 18 19.91 15.60 6.13
CA LEU A 18 18.74 14.95 6.72
C LEU A 18 19.13 14.03 7.88
N ALA A 19 20.22 13.29 7.73
CA ALA A 19 20.78 12.43 8.77
C ALA A 19 21.15 13.23 10.01
N GLY A 20 21.84 14.37 9.83
CA GLY A 20 22.18 15.30 10.91
C GLY A 20 20.94 15.85 11.62
N ALA A 21 19.96 16.34 10.87
CA ALA A 21 18.71 16.88 11.42
C ALA A 21 17.92 15.83 12.22
N ARG A 22 17.94 14.57 11.79
CA ARG A 22 17.23 13.46 12.45
C ARG A 22 18.06 12.70 13.48
N GLN A 23 19.31 13.09 13.72
CA GLN A 23 20.25 12.39 14.60
C GLN A 23 20.40 10.90 14.25
N ARG A 24 20.48 10.60 12.94
CA ARG A 24 20.68 9.25 12.41
C ARG A 24 21.91 9.21 11.51
N SER A 25 22.41 8.02 11.20
CA SER A 25 23.48 7.87 10.21
C SER A 25 22.91 8.01 8.78
N ALA A 26 23.73 8.50 7.84
CA ALA A 26 23.37 8.54 6.43
C ALA A 26 22.98 7.14 5.90
N HIS A 27 23.68 6.09 6.36
CA HIS A 27 23.34 4.71 6.01
C HIS A 27 21.94 4.30 6.50
N TRP A 28 21.56 4.68 7.73
CA TRP A 28 20.23 4.42 8.24
C TRP A 28 19.16 5.10 7.39
N ILE A 29 19.36 6.38 7.03
CA ILE A 29 18.45 7.15 6.16
C ILE A 29 18.28 6.47 4.80
N MET A 30 19.38 6.03 4.19
CA MET A 30 19.32 5.33 2.88
C MET A 30 18.55 4.02 2.98
N ARG A 31 18.83 3.19 3.99
CA ARG A 31 18.14 1.92 4.16
C ARG A 31 16.64 2.11 4.41
N GLU A 32 16.30 3.08 5.26
CA GLU A 32 14.92 3.42 5.56
C GLU A 32 14.18 3.88 4.30
N ALA A 33 14.79 4.76 3.50
CA ALA A 33 14.20 5.23 2.25
C ALA A 33 13.95 4.09 1.26
N ILE A 34 14.88 3.13 1.15
CA ILE A 34 14.73 1.94 0.30
C ILE A 34 13.60 1.04 0.82
N SER A 35 13.55 0.77 2.14
CA SER A 35 12.47 -0.05 2.74
C SER A 35 11.10 0.54 2.43
N GLN A 36 10.93 1.83 2.71
CA GLN A 36 9.66 2.51 2.46
C GLN A 36 9.29 2.55 0.97
N TYR A 37 10.27 2.60 0.06
CA TYR A 37 10.00 2.49 -1.37
C TYR A 37 9.50 1.10 -1.73
N VAL A 38 10.22 0.06 -1.31
CA VAL A 38 9.86 -1.34 -1.60
C VAL A 38 8.48 -1.67 -1.04
N GLU A 39 8.21 -1.33 0.22
CA GLU A 39 6.91 -1.56 0.86
C GLU A 39 5.75 -0.90 0.09
N ARG A 40 5.94 0.33 -0.40
CA ARG A 40 4.93 1.01 -1.22
C ARG A 40 4.70 0.33 -2.57
N GLU A 41 5.77 -0.11 -3.24
CA GLU A 41 5.65 -0.80 -4.52
C GLU A 41 5.00 -2.19 -4.37
N GLU A 42 5.35 -2.91 -3.31
CA GLU A 42 4.73 -4.20 -2.98
C GLU A 42 3.24 -4.04 -2.65
N ALA A 43 2.87 -3.05 -1.83
CA ALA A 43 1.47 -2.76 -1.54
C ALA A 43 0.67 -2.39 -2.80
N ARG A 44 1.29 -1.61 -3.71
CA ARG A 44 0.67 -1.23 -4.98
C ARG A 44 0.43 -2.43 -5.89
N GLU A 45 1.41 -3.32 -6.00
CA GLU A 45 1.27 -4.52 -6.81
C GLU A 45 0.26 -5.49 -6.21
N SER A 46 0.25 -5.68 -4.88
CA SER A 46 -0.78 -6.48 -4.19
C SER A 46 -2.18 -5.98 -4.50
N PHE A 47 -2.42 -4.68 -4.32
CA PHE A 47 -3.71 -4.06 -4.61
C PHE A 47 -4.15 -4.26 -6.06
N LYS A 48 -3.21 -4.13 -7.02
CA LYS A 48 -3.48 -4.37 -8.43
C LYS A 48 -3.83 -5.85 -8.71
N GLN A 49 -3.10 -6.78 -8.12
CA GLN A 49 -3.36 -8.20 -8.29
C GLN A 49 -4.70 -8.61 -7.69
N GLU A 50 -5.06 -8.07 -6.52
CA GLU A 50 -6.38 -8.24 -5.91
C GLU A 50 -7.49 -7.73 -6.84
N ALA A 51 -7.36 -6.51 -7.38
CA ALA A 51 -8.34 -5.95 -8.32
C ALA A 51 -8.49 -6.80 -9.59
N LEU A 52 -7.38 -7.31 -10.14
CA LEU A 52 -7.42 -8.21 -11.30
C LEU A 52 -8.06 -9.55 -10.96
N ALA A 53 -7.82 -10.09 -9.76
CA ALA A 53 -8.44 -11.32 -9.30
C ALA A 53 -9.96 -11.15 -9.12
N SER A 54 -10.40 -10.06 -8.49
CA SER A 54 -11.83 -9.72 -8.37
C SER A 54 -12.48 -9.53 -9.73
N TRP A 55 -11.80 -8.89 -10.69
CA TRP A 55 -12.32 -8.74 -12.05
C TRP A 55 -12.49 -10.09 -12.76
N ARG A 56 -11.49 -10.98 -12.69
CA ARG A 56 -11.61 -12.33 -13.26
C ARG A 56 -12.75 -13.12 -12.61
N ALA A 57 -12.86 -13.08 -11.29
CA ALA A 57 -13.93 -13.76 -10.56
C ALA A 57 -15.31 -13.28 -11.03
N TYR A 58 -15.51 -11.96 -11.16
CA TYR A 58 -16.75 -11.39 -11.69
C TYR A 58 -17.03 -11.83 -13.13
N GLN A 59 -16.02 -11.85 -14.00
CA GLN A 59 -16.19 -12.33 -15.38
C GLN A 59 -16.59 -13.80 -15.46
N GLU A 60 -16.14 -14.63 -14.51
CA GLU A 60 -16.42 -16.06 -14.46
C GLU A 60 -17.76 -16.39 -13.79
N THR A 61 -18.11 -15.70 -12.70
CA THR A 61 -19.28 -16.04 -11.87
C THR A 61 -20.47 -15.12 -12.08
N GLY A 62 -20.25 -13.86 -12.48
CA GLY A 62 -21.27 -12.80 -12.44
C GLY A 62 -21.48 -12.18 -11.06
N GLN A 63 -20.91 -12.78 -10.01
CA GLN A 63 -21.19 -12.38 -8.64
C GLN A 63 -20.53 -11.04 -8.29
N HIS A 64 -21.33 -10.12 -7.77
CA HIS A 64 -20.91 -8.79 -7.39
C HIS A 64 -21.72 -8.27 -6.19
N LEU A 65 -21.28 -7.14 -5.65
CA LEU A 65 -22.10 -6.28 -4.81
C LEU A 65 -22.38 -5.00 -5.58
N THR A 66 -23.60 -4.47 -5.44
CA THR A 66 -23.92 -3.16 -5.99
C THR A 66 -23.25 -2.06 -5.16
N GLY A 67 -22.97 -0.92 -5.79
CA GLY A 67 -22.41 0.23 -5.09
C GLY A 67 -23.32 0.81 -4.00
N THR A 68 -24.61 0.46 -3.97
CA THR A 68 -25.53 0.84 -2.88
C THR A 68 -25.32 -0.08 -1.68
N GLU A 69 -25.31 -1.40 -1.88
CA GLU A 69 -25.08 -2.37 -0.81
C GLU A 69 -23.73 -2.16 -0.12
N THR A 70 -22.66 -1.94 -0.89
CA THR A 70 -21.34 -1.64 -0.32
C THR A 70 -21.37 -0.37 0.51
N ARG A 71 -22.06 0.68 0.05
CA ARG A 71 -22.12 1.97 0.76
C ARG A 71 -22.94 1.89 2.03
N ASP A 72 -24.07 1.19 1.98
CA ASP A 72 -24.92 1.01 3.15
C ASP A 72 -24.24 0.15 4.19
N TRP A 73 -23.51 -0.90 3.78
CA TRP A 73 -22.63 -1.65 4.67
C TRP A 73 -21.54 -0.79 5.31
N LEU A 74 -20.80 0.00 4.52
CA LEU A 74 -19.73 0.87 5.03
C LEU A 74 -20.24 1.93 6.02
N LYS A 75 -21.51 2.35 5.92
CA LYS A 75 -22.10 3.30 6.90
C LYS A 75 -22.31 2.68 8.28
N THR A 76 -22.39 1.35 8.37
CA THR A 76 -22.56 0.67 9.66
C THR A 76 -21.26 0.58 10.46
N TRP A 77 -20.10 0.72 9.80
CA TRP A 77 -18.79 0.58 10.42
C TRP A 77 -18.55 1.61 11.53
N GLY A 78 -18.08 1.16 12.69
CA GLY A 78 -17.83 2.01 13.86
C GLY A 78 -19.10 2.45 14.59
N THR A 79 -20.25 1.82 14.31
CA THR A 79 -21.53 2.05 15.00
C THR A 79 -21.94 0.80 15.79
N GLU A 80 -22.98 0.93 16.62
CA GLU A 80 -23.58 -0.23 17.33
C GLU A 80 -24.26 -1.22 16.37
N GLU A 81 -24.52 -0.81 15.12
CA GLU A 81 -25.19 -1.60 14.08
C GLU A 81 -24.22 -2.17 13.05
N GLU A 82 -22.91 -2.18 13.32
CA GLU A 82 -21.89 -2.71 12.41
C GLU A 82 -22.23 -4.14 11.95
N SER A 83 -22.41 -4.30 10.63
CA SER A 83 -22.88 -5.57 10.06
C SER A 83 -21.76 -6.35 9.37
N GLU A 84 -21.96 -7.66 9.24
CA GLU A 84 -21.07 -8.52 8.46
C GLU A 84 -21.05 -8.12 6.97
N LEU A 85 -19.99 -8.53 6.27
CA LEU A 85 -19.81 -8.31 4.84
C LEU A 85 -20.99 -8.91 4.05
N PRO A 86 -21.69 -8.12 3.21
CA PRO A 86 -22.74 -8.63 2.34
C PRO A 86 -22.23 -9.71 1.39
N LYS A 87 -23.05 -10.73 1.10
CA LYS A 87 -22.70 -11.80 0.15
C LYS A 87 -22.86 -11.30 -1.28
N CYS A 88 -21.87 -11.56 -2.14
CA CYS A 88 -21.98 -11.28 -3.57
C CYS A 88 -23.11 -12.09 -4.23
N HIS A 89 -23.74 -11.52 -5.25
CA HIS A 89 -24.87 -12.09 -6.00
C HIS A 89 -24.81 -11.72 -7.50
N ASP A 90 -25.60 -12.39 -8.33
CA ASP A 90 -25.62 -12.21 -9.79
C ASP A 90 -26.66 -11.17 -10.26
#